data_AF-A0A6B1EW68-F1
#
_entry.id   AF-A0A6B1EW68-F1
#
_cell.length_a   1.000
_cell.length_b   1.000
_cell.length_c   1.000
_cell.angle_alpha   90.00
_cell.angle_beta   90.00
_cell.angle_gamma   90.00
#
_symmetry.space_group_name_H-M   'P 1'
#
loop_
_entity.id
_entity.type
_entity.pdbx_description
1 polymer ?
#
loop_
_entity_poly.entity_id
_entity_poly.type
_entity_poly.pdbx_seq_one_letter_code
_entity_poly.pdbx_strand_id
1 'polypeptide(L)'
;MKPPTGINIERWVQACVTATRAAPVDQETQVDLLYGISVFGGIVYNAELLDRLIPEELMLESKTYQRQRERILRENTIENTLALLKRRFRTEEVSALTPALQNINDLERLQQLLVAVPEMQSLETFEQMLHE
;
A
#
# COMPACT_ATOMS: atom_id res chain seq x y z
N MET A 1 19.33 -1.79 -11.03
CA MET A 1 19.75 -1.55 -12.44
C MET A 1 20.95 -0.59 -12.46
N LYS A 2 22.19 -1.02 -12.21
CA LYS A 2 23.34 -0.10 -12.12
C LYS A 2 23.62 0.61 -13.47
N PRO A 3 23.85 1.93 -13.52
CA PRO A 3 24.18 2.61 -14.78
C PRO A 3 25.58 2.18 -15.26
N PRO A 4 25.78 2.02 -16.58
CA PRO A 4 27.12 1.89 -17.15
C PRO A 4 27.99 3.12 -16.84
N THR A 5 29.30 2.92 -16.77
CA THR A 5 30.27 3.99 -16.49
C THR A 5 30.12 5.14 -17.48
N GLY A 6 30.05 6.37 -16.98
CA GLY A 6 29.96 7.58 -17.79
C GLY A 6 28.55 7.89 -18.32
N ILE A 7 27.54 7.07 -18.03
CA ILE A 7 26.15 7.37 -18.41
C ILE A 7 25.47 8.16 -17.29
N ASN A 8 24.80 9.25 -17.68
CA ASN A 8 23.97 10.03 -16.78
C ASN A 8 22.81 9.17 -16.22
N ILE A 9 22.59 9.24 -14.90
CA ILE A 9 21.61 8.41 -14.18
C ILE A 9 20.21 8.58 -14.74
N GLU A 10 19.74 9.81 -14.96
CA GLU A 10 18.41 10.06 -15.51
C GLU A 10 18.25 9.46 -16.91
N ARG A 11 19.25 9.66 -17.78
CA ARG A 11 19.23 9.05 -19.12
C ARG A 11 19.21 7.53 -19.06
N TRP A 12 19.92 6.93 -18.09
CA TRP A 12 19.93 5.48 -17.90
C TRP A 12 18.56 4.96 -17.44
N VAL A 13 17.96 5.58 -16.41
CA VAL A 13 16.63 5.17 -15.91
C VAL A 13 15.57 5.34 -17.01
N GLN A 14 15.62 6.44 -17.76
CA GLN A 14 14.73 6.65 -18.91
C GLN A 14 14.89 5.54 -19.95
N ALA A 15 16.11 5.12 -20.28
CA ALA A 15 16.36 4.02 -21.21
C ALA A 15 15.78 2.69 -20.69
N CYS A 16 15.89 2.42 -19.39
CA CYS A 16 15.25 1.25 -18.77
C CYS A 16 13.73 1.30 -18.90
N VAL A 17 13.10 2.44 -18.59
CA VAL A 17 11.65 2.63 -18.73
C VAL A 17 11.21 2.43 -20.18
N THR A 18 11.91 3.04 -21.13
CA THR A 18 11.61 2.90 -22.56
C THR A 18 11.76 1.46 -23.03
N ALA A 19 12.81 0.76 -22.60
CA ALA A 19 13.02 -0.65 -22.93
C ALA A 19 11.89 -1.54 -22.38
N THR A 20 11.43 -1.29 -21.14
CA THR A 20 10.30 -2.01 -20.55
C THR A 20 9.00 -1.75 -21.32
N ARG A 21 8.74 -0.51 -21.73
CA ARG A 21 7.56 -0.17 -22.57
C ARG A 21 7.60 -0.79 -23.96
N ALA A 22 8.77 -1.09 -24.48
CA ALA A 22 8.95 -1.74 -25.77
C ALA A 22 9.04 -3.27 -25.68
N ALA A 23 8.98 -3.84 -24.46
CA ALA A 23 9.08 -5.28 -24.27
C ALA A 23 7.88 -6.00 -24.92
N PRO A 24 8.09 -7.17 -25.55
CA PRO A 24 7.03 -7.94 -26.22
C PRO A 24 6.22 -8.75 -25.19
N VAL A 25 5.56 -8.07 -24.27
CA VAL A 25 4.66 -8.63 -23.25
C VAL A 25 3.30 -7.95 -23.34
N ASP A 26 2.28 -8.55 -22.73
CA ASP A 26 0.97 -7.92 -22.63
C ASP A 26 1.03 -6.64 -21.76
N GLN A 27 0.01 -5.79 -21.89
CA GLN A 27 -0.04 -4.50 -21.20
C GLN A 27 -0.03 -4.65 -19.68
N GLU A 28 -0.72 -5.64 -19.12
CA GLU A 28 -0.76 -5.86 -17.67
C GLU A 28 0.63 -6.20 -17.13
N THR A 29 1.32 -7.15 -17.78
CA THR A 29 2.70 -7.50 -17.44
C THR A 29 3.64 -6.31 -17.61
N GLN A 30 3.46 -5.49 -18.65
CA GLN A 30 4.29 -4.30 -18.88
C GLN A 30 4.18 -3.29 -17.72
N VAL A 31 2.96 -3.00 -17.26
CA VAL A 31 2.76 -2.05 -16.17
C VAL A 31 3.29 -2.62 -14.84
N ASP A 32 3.13 -3.92 -14.59
CA ASP A 32 3.72 -4.59 -13.43
C ASP A 32 5.27 -4.50 -13.43
N LEU A 33 5.91 -4.62 -14.61
CA LEU A 33 7.36 -4.43 -14.75
C LEU A 33 7.78 -2.97 -14.50
N LEU A 34 6.99 -1.99 -14.94
CA LEU A 34 7.24 -0.57 -14.65
C LEU A 34 7.10 -0.29 -13.14
N TYR A 35 6.09 -0.86 -12.49
CA TYR A 35 5.96 -0.80 -11.04
C TYR A 35 7.17 -1.42 -10.34
N GLY A 36 7.65 -2.58 -10.82
CA GLY A 36 8.87 -3.21 -10.33
C GLY A 36 10.10 -2.30 -10.48
N ILE A 37 10.23 -1.57 -11.59
CA ILE A 37 11.29 -0.56 -11.77
C ILE A 37 11.17 0.55 -10.73
N SER A 38 9.98 1.06 -10.45
CA SER A 38 9.77 2.09 -9.44
C SER A 38 10.23 1.60 -8.05
N VAL A 39 9.75 0.43 -7.62
CA VAL A 39 10.06 -0.15 -6.31
C VAL A 39 11.55 -0.45 -6.14
N PHE A 40 12.15 -1.23 -7.05
CA PHE A 40 13.56 -1.60 -6.92
C PHE A 40 14.51 -0.48 -7.31
N GLY A 41 14.07 0.42 -8.20
CA GLY A 41 14.78 1.62 -8.55
C GLY A 41 14.89 2.57 -7.36
N GLY A 42 13.84 2.71 -6.55
CA GLY A 42 13.81 3.61 -5.40
C GLY A 42 14.82 3.28 -4.30
N ILE A 43 15.36 2.06 -4.30
CA ILE A 43 16.47 1.66 -3.42
C ILE A 43 17.79 2.34 -3.83
N VAL A 44 17.94 2.67 -5.11
CA VAL A 44 19.20 3.13 -5.71
C VAL A 44 19.12 4.59 -6.19
N TYR A 45 17.93 5.05 -6.56
CA TYR A 45 17.69 6.33 -7.21
C TYR A 45 16.76 7.21 -6.39
N ASN A 46 16.80 8.52 -6.64
CA ASN A 46 15.85 9.47 -6.06
C ASN A 46 14.42 9.09 -6.49
N ALA A 47 13.51 9.00 -5.52
CA ALA A 47 12.09 8.75 -5.76
C ALA A 47 11.46 9.77 -6.73
N GLU A 48 11.79 11.06 -6.61
CA GLU A 48 11.27 12.12 -7.49
C GLU A 48 11.64 11.89 -8.97
N LEU A 49 12.82 11.30 -9.22
CA LEU A 49 13.22 10.93 -10.58
C LEU A 49 12.33 9.80 -11.11
N LEU A 50 12.04 8.79 -10.28
CA LEU A 50 11.22 7.65 -10.67
C LEU A 50 9.76 8.07 -10.84
N ASP A 51 9.21 8.88 -9.94
CA ASP A 51 7.84 9.39 -10.02
C ASP A 51 7.60 10.21 -11.30
N ARG A 52 8.60 11.01 -11.72
CA ARG A 52 8.53 11.75 -12.98
C ARG A 52 8.53 10.84 -14.20
N LEU A 53 9.27 9.74 -14.16
CA LEU A 53 9.45 8.83 -15.30
C LEU A 53 8.38 7.72 -15.37
N ILE A 54 7.84 7.34 -14.21
CA ILE A 54 6.84 6.31 -13.99
C ILE A 54 5.76 6.92 -13.08
N PRO A 55 4.92 7.81 -13.62
CA PRO A 55 3.87 8.47 -12.85
C PRO A 55 2.88 7.47 -12.24
N GLU A 56 2.30 7.85 -11.10
CA GLU A 56 1.34 7.02 -10.37
C GLU A 56 0.14 6.61 -11.21
N GLU A 57 -0.31 7.48 -12.12
CA GLU A 57 -1.43 7.17 -13.02
C GLU A 57 -1.16 5.94 -13.88
N LEU A 58 0.09 5.70 -14.29
CA LEU A 58 0.46 4.47 -14.98
C LEU A 58 0.44 3.28 -14.03
N MET A 59 0.90 3.47 -12.79
CA MET A 59 0.90 2.41 -11.78
C MET A 59 -0.52 1.99 -11.39
N LEU A 60 -1.52 2.87 -11.49
CA LEU A 60 -2.92 2.52 -11.24
C LEU A 60 -3.45 1.44 -12.17
N GLU A 61 -2.84 1.18 -13.33
CA GLU A 61 -3.19 0.07 -14.21
C GLU A 61 -2.60 -1.28 -13.74
N SER A 62 -1.59 -1.27 -12.86
CA SER A 62 -0.95 -2.48 -12.33
C SER A 62 -1.84 -3.12 -11.27
N LYS A 63 -2.27 -4.37 -11.51
CA LYS A 63 -2.96 -5.17 -10.47
C LYS A 63 -2.06 -5.44 -9.28
N THR A 64 -0.75 -5.48 -9.47
CA THR A 64 0.22 -5.65 -8.37
C THR A 64 0.28 -4.39 -7.50
N TYR A 65 0.35 -3.19 -8.11
CA TYR A 65 0.27 -1.93 -7.38
C TYR A 65 -1.04 -1.78 -6.62
N GLN A 66 -2.18 -2.05 -7.28
CA GLN A 66 -3.50 -1.98 -6.67
C GLN A 66 -3.61 -2.88 -5.42
N ARG A 67 -3.18 -4.15 -5.53
CA ARG A 67 -3.17 -5.09 -4.40
C ARG A 67 -2.28 -4.61 -3.25
N GLN A 68 -1.11 -4.07 -3.56
CA GLN A 68 -0.20 -3.54 -2.53
C GLN A 68 -0.79 -2.32 -1.85
N ARG A 69 -1.39 -1.40 -2.61
CA ARG A 69 -2.07 -0.21 -2.09
C ARG A 69 -3.25 -0.59 -1.19
N GLU A 70 -4.08 -1.54 -1.61
CA GLU A 70 -5.18 -2.06 -0.80
C GLU A 70 -4.69 -2.67 0.51
N ARG A 71 -3.63 -3.49 0.46
CA ARG A 71 -3.00 -4.06 1.67
C ARG A 71 -2.50 -2.98 2.63
N ILE A 72 -1.82 -1.95 2.12
CA ILE A 72 -1.30 -0.84 2.93
C ILE A 72 -2.46 -0.06 3.56
N LEU A 73 -3.51 0.25 2.81
CA LEU A 73 -4.69 0.93 3.33
C LEU A 73 -5.36 0.12 4.43
N ARG A 74 -5.45 -1.20 4.26
CA ARG A 74 -6.00 -2.14 5.24
C ARG A 74 -5.19 -2.14 6.53
N GLU A 75 -3.87 -2.32 6.42
CA GLU A 75 -2.94 -2.31 7.57
C GLU A 75 -3.01 -0.99 8.34
N ASN A 76 -2.94 0.14 7.63
CA ASN A 76 -3.07 1.48 8.23
C ASN A 76 -4.43 1.67 8.92
N THR A 77 -5.52 1.16 8.33
CA THR A 77 -6.86 1.27 8.92
C THR A 77 -6.95 0.47 10.22
N ILE A 78 -6.37 -0.74 10.26
CA ILE A 78 -6.28 -1.56 11.48
C ILE A 78 -5.44 -0.84 12.54
N GLU A 79 -4.26 -0.33 12.18
CA GLU A 79 -3.39 0.40 13.09
C GLU A 79 -4.07 1.63 13.69
N ASN A 80 -4.74 2.42 12.86
CA ASN A 80 -5.49 3.59 13.31
C ASN A 80 -6.67 3.21 14.23
N THR A 81 -7.38 2.14 13.90
CA THR A 81 -8.50 1.64 14.72
C THR A 81 -8.00 1.24 16.11
N LEU A 82 -6.93 0.45 16.17
CA LEU A 82 -6.30 0.03 17.43
C LEU A 82 -5.77 1.24 18.21
N ALA A 83 -5.16 2.21 17.54
CA ALA A 83 -4.66 3.43 18.18
C ALA A 83 -5.79 4.25 18.83
N LEU A 84 -6.93 4.38 18.15
CA LEU A 84 -8.10 5.08 18.70
C LEU A 84 -8.73 4.31 19.87
N LEU A 85 -8.85 2.99 19.77
CA LEU A 85 -9.37 2.15 20.87
C LEU A 85 -8.46 2.21 22.10
N LYS A 86 -7.13 2.16 21.91
CA LYS A 86 -6.13 2.25 23.00
C LYS A 86 -6.14 3.60 23.73
N ARG A 87 -6.68 4.66 23.10
CA ARG A 87 -6.88 5.96 23.79
C ARG A 87 -8.06 5.92 24.76
N ARG A 88 -8.99 4.99 24.60
CA ARG A 88 -10.27 4.94 25.35
C ARG A 88 -10.34 3.77 26.32
N PHE A 89 -9.72 2.64 25.97
CA PHE A 89 -9.81 1.38 26.69
C PHE A 89 -8.42 0.84 27.05
N ARG A 90 -8.36 -0.21 27.87
CA ARG A 90 -7.09 -0.78 28.32
C ARG A 90 -6.33 -1.39 27.15
N THR A 91 -5.03 -1.14 27.10
CA THR A 91 -4.18 -1.55 25.97
C THR A 91 -4.14 -3.07 25.78
N GLU A 92 -4.17 -3.84 26.86
CA GLU A 92 -4.16 -5.31 26.81
C GLU A 92 -5.44 -5.87 26.16
N GLU A 93 -6.60 -5.39 26.62
CA GLU A 93 -7.92 -5.76 26.10
C GLU A 93 -8.03 -5.40 24.60
N VAL A 94 -7.61 -4.19 24.22
CA VAL A 94 -7.62 -3.77 22.80
C VAL A 94 -6.63 -4.58 21.95
N SER A 95 -5.46 -4.93 22.49
CA SER A 95 -4.46 -5.68 21.72
C SER A 95 -4.93 -7.10 21.40
N ALA A 96 -5.80 -7.68 22.23
CA ALA A 96 -6.44 -8.96 21.97
C ALA A 96 -7.35 -8.96 20.72
N LEU A 97 -7.80 -7.78 20.26
CA LEU A 97 -8.64 -7.62 19.08
C LEU A 97 -7.86 -7.62 17.76
N THR A 98 -6.53 -7.52 17.82
CA THR A 98 -5.66 -7.44 16.63
C THR A 98 -5.91 -8.59 15.65
N PRO A 99 -5.96 -9.88 16.06
CA PRO A 99 -6.18 -10.97 15.13
C PRO A 99 -7.57 -10.92 14.46
N ALA A 100 -8.60 -10.49 15.19
CA ALA A 100 -9.95 -10.34 14.64
C ALA A 100 -9.98 -9.28 13.53
N LEU A 101 -9.37 -8.12 13.78
CA LEU A 101 -9.23 -7.06 12.77
C LEU A 101 -8.39 -7.50 11.56
N GLN A 102 -7.31 -8.26 11.79
CA GLN A 102 -6.46 -8.78 10.71
C GLN A 102 -7.15 -9.80 9.82
N ASN A 103 -8.18 -10.50 10.32
CA ASN A 103 -8.98 -11.45 9.55
C ASN A 103 -10.02 -10.77 8.66
N ILE A 104 -10.28 -9.48 8.84
CA ILE A 104 -11.18 -8.72 7.96
C ILE A 104 -10.41 -8.39 6.68
N ASN A 105 -10.88 -8.97 5.58
CA ASN A 105 -10.33 -8.72 4.24
C ASN A 105 -10.94 -7.49 3.57
N ASP A 106 -12.17 -7.14 3.95
CA ASP A 106 -12.91 -6.02 3.37
C ASP A 106 -12.45 -4.68 3.96
N LEU A 107 -11.86 -3.83 3.12
CA LEU A 107 -11.41 -2.50 3.50
C LEU A 107 -12.56 -1.57 3.89
N GLU A 108 -13.72 -1.66 3.23
CA GLU A 108 -14.87 -0.83 3.56
C GLU A 108 -15.40 -1.17 4.96
N ARG A 109 -15.46 -2.47 5.28
CA ARG A 109 -15.81 -2.94 6.62
C ARG A 109 -14.84 -2.40 7.69
N LEU A 110 -13.54 -2.43 7.43
CA LEU A 110 -12.54 -1.86 8.34
C LEU A 110 -12.69 -0.35 8.51
N GLN A 111 -13.03 0.38 7.44
CA GLN A 111 -13.27 1.82 7.53
C GLN A 111 -14.53 2.15 8.35
N GLN A 112 -15.59 1.35 8.21
CA GLN A 112 -16.80 1.50 9.04
C GLN A 112 -16.48 1.29 10.52
N LEU A 113 -15.68 0.27 10.85
CA LEU A 113 -15.22 0.01 12.22
C LEU A 113 -14.38 1.18 12.76
N LEU A 114 -13.45 1.70 11.95
CA LEU A 114 -12.62 2.87 12.31
C LEU A 114 -13.50 4.09 12.65
N VAL A 115 -14.49 4.38 11.82
CA VAL A 115 -15.39 5.53 12.00
C VAL A 115 -16.31 5.36 13.20
N ALA A 116 -16.67 4.13 13.58
CA ALA A 116 -17.47 3.86 14.76
C ALA A 116 -16.70 4.06 16.08
N VAL A 117 -15.34 4.01 16.06
CA VAL A 117 -14.50 4.10 17.26
C VAL A 117 -14.86 5.26 18.20
N PRO A 118 -15.08 6.50 17.75
CA PRO A 118 -15.40 7.62 18.62
C PRO A 118 -16.78 7.55 19.30
N GLU A 119 -17.76 6.92 18.66
CA GLU A 119 -19.17 6.95 19.11
C GLU A 119 -19.52 5.83 20.11
N MET A 120 -18.68 4.79 20.19
CA MET A 120 -18.97 3.65 21.07
C MET A 120 -18.87 3.98 22.55
N GLN A 121 -19.67 3.30 23.37
CA GLN A 121 -19.70 3.49 24.83
C GLN A 121 -18.86 2.46 25.59
N SER A 122 -18.59 1.30 24.99
CA SER A 122 -17.79 0.24 25.60
C SER A 122 -17.00 -0.57 24.58
N LEU A 123 -16.02 -1.33 25.04
CA LEU A 123 -15.24 -2.22 24.19
C LEU A 123 -16.08 -3.41 23.71
N GLU A 124 -17.03 -3.91 24.51
CA GLU A 124 -17.92 -5.00 24.10
C GLU A 124 -18.80 -4.60 22.90
N THR A 125 -19.16 -3.32 22.77
CA THR A 125 -19.89 -2.83 21.59
C THR A 125 -19.05 -3.02 20.33
N PHE A 126 -17.74 -2.75 20.41
CA PHE A 126 -16.85 -2.97 19.28
C PHE A 126 -16.66 -4.45 18.95
N GLU A 127 -16.54 -5.29 19.98
CA GLU A 127 -16.45 -6.76 19.80
C GLU A 127 -17.69 -7.32 19.10
N GLN A 128 -18.89 -6.84 19.44
CA GLN A 128 -20.13 -7.20 18.75
C GLN A 128 -20.07 -6.81 17.26
N MET A 129 -19.61 -5.59 16.96
CA MET A 129 -19.44 -5.14 15.58
C MET A 129 -18.40 -5.94 14.78
N LEU A 130 -17.43 -6.59 15.42
CA LEU A 130 -16.47 -7.47 14.74
C LEU A 130 -17.09 -8.80 14.26
N HIS A 131 -18.24 -9.20 14.82
CA HIS A 131 -18.91 -10.47 14.56
C HIS A 131 -20.17 -10.36 13.69
N GLU A 132 -20.55 -9.14 13.33
CA GLU A 132 -21.58 -8.82 12.32
C GLU A 132 -21.00 -8.89 10.90
#